data_AF-A0A844EPT7-F1
#
_entry.id   AF-A0A844EPT7-F1
#
_cell.length_a   1.000
_cell.length_b   1.000
_cell.length_c   1.000
_cell.angle_alpha   90.00
_cell.angle_beta   90.00
_cell.angle_gamma   90.00
#
_symmetry.space_group_name_H-M   'P 1'
#
loop_
_entity.id
_entity.type
_entity.pdbx_description
1 polymer ?
#
loop_
_entity_poly.entity_id
_entity_poly.type
_entity_poly.pdbx_seq_one_letter_code
_entity_poly.pdbx_strand_id
1 'polypeptide(L)'
;VGYDVTDQLAIDKAMFELDGTPNKGKLGANAILGVSLAAARAAADELEVPLYNYLGGFNGHLLPTPMLNVINGGKHANNKVDF
;
A
#
# COMPACT_ATOMS: atom_id res chain seq x y z
N VAL A 1 14.78 9.31 8.13
CA VAL A 1 15.78 8.69 9.04
C VAL A 1 15.57 9.27 10.42
N GLY A 2 15.55 8.44 11.47
CA GLY A 2 15.28 8.88 12.85
C GLY A 2 13.81 8.77 13.30
N TYR A 3 12.94 8.19 12.47
CA TYR A 3 11.59 7.78 12.88
C TYR A 3 11.64 6.34 13.37
N ASP A 4 10.84 6.03 14.39
CA ASP A 4 10.50 4.65 14.74
C ASP A 4 9.71 4.04 13.58
N VAL A 5 10.17 2.90 13.06
CA VAL A 5 9.54 2.26 11.90
C VAL A 5 8.18 1.67 12.25
N THR A 6 7.92 1.40 13.53
CA THR A 6 6.62 0.92 14.01
C THR A 6 5.54 2.02 14.04
N ASP A 7 5.92 3.30 13.98
CA ASP A 7 4.99 4.43 13.85
C ASP A 7 4.72 4.78 12.37
N GLN A 8 3.94 3.92 11.72
CA GLN A 8 3.54 4.06 10.32
C GLN A 8 2.86 5.43 10.05
N LEU A 9 2.03 5.91 10.97
CA LEU A 9 1.30 7.17 10.81
C LEU A 9 2.24 8.38 10.83
N ALA A 10 3.26 8.39 11.70
CA ALA A 10 4.25 9.46 11.71
C ALA A 10 5.05 9.51 10.41
N ILE A 11 5.50 8.36 9.91
CA ILE A 11 6.25 8.26 8.64
C ILE A 11 5.40 8.75 7.46
N ASP A 12 4.15 8.28 7.36
CA ASP A 12 3.25 8.66 6.26
C ASP A 12 2.88 10.16 6.31
N LYS A 13 2.62 10.71 7.50
CA LYS A 13 2.36 12.15 7.67
C LYS A 13 3.58 12.99 7.28
N ALA A 14 4.77 12.59 7.72
CA ALA A 14 6.00 13.29 7.35
C ALA A 14 6.21 13.31 5.83
N MET A 15 5.88 12.22 5.13
CA MET A 15 5.93 12.19 3.66
C MET A 15 4.88 13.09 3.01
N PHE A 16 3.66 13.15 3.56
CA PHE A 16 2.61 14.04 3.04
C PHE A 16 2.97 15.51 3.23
N GLU A 17 3.51 15.88 4.39
CA GLU A 17 3.99 17.22 4.67
C GLU A 17 5.19 17.61 3.80
N LEU A 18 6.13 16.67 3.59
CA LEU A 18 7.30 16.88 2.74
C LEU A 18 6.92 17.11 1.26
N ASP A 19 5.92 16.37 0.77
CA ASP A 19 5.38 16.57 -0.58
C ASP A 19 4.64 17.91 -0.69
N GLY A 20 3.77 18.22 0.29
CA GLY A 20 3.06 19.48 0.39
C GLY A 20 1.97 19.69 -0.67
N THR A 21 1.67 18.69 -1.51
CA THR A 21 0.58 18.76 -2.48
C THR A 21 -0.53 17.76 -2.12
N PRO A 22 -1.80 18.10 -2.39
CA PRO A 22 -2.91 17.21 -2.04
C PRO A 22 -2.90 15.89 -2.83
N ASN A 23 -2.29 15.88 -4.02
CA ASN A 23 -2.27 14.75 -4.93
C ASN A 23 -0.93 14.02 -4.99
N LYS A 24 0.04 14.35 -4.11
CA LYS A 24 1.39 13.76 -4.13
C LYS A 24 2.16 14.03 -5.43
N GLY A 25 1.91 15.17 -6.06
CA GLY A 25 2.43 15.53 -7.37
C GLY A 25 3.87 16.01 -7.38
N LYS A 26 4.44 16.40 -6.23
CA LYS A 26 5.81 16.93 -6.16
C LYS A 26 6.85 15.82 -6.03
N LEU A 27 6.62 14.86 -5.13
CA LEU A 27 7.48 13.69 -4.93
C LEU A 27 7.04 12.49 -5.78
N GLY A 28 5.76 12.45 -6.17
CA GLY A 28 5.16 11.33 -6.87
C GLY A 28 4.51 10.33 -5.91
N ALA A 29 3.26 9.97 -6.20
CA ALA A 29 2.52 8.99 -5.40
C ALA A 29 3.20 7.61 -5.35
N ASN A 30 3.90 7.22 -6.41
CA ASN A 30 4.69 6.00 -6.49
C ASN A 30 5.87 5.99 -5.50
N ALA A 31 6.58 7.11 -5.36
CA ALA A 31 7.71 7.22 -4.42
C ALA A 31 7.22 7.15 -2.96
N ILE A 32 6.16 7.90 -2.64
CA ILE A 32 5.56 7.90 -1.30
C ILE A 32 5.02 6.51 -0.95
N LEU A 33 4.29 5.87 -1.88
CA LEU A 33 3.76 4.52 -1.65
C LEU A 33 4.87 3.49 -1.47
N GLY A 34 5.94 3.57 -2.27
CA GLY A 34 7.08 2.67 -2.15
C GLY A 34 7.73 2.71 -0.76
N VAL A 35 7.97 3.92 -0.23
CA VAL A 35 8.54 4.09 1.12
C VAL A 35 7.55 3.66 2.20
N SER A 36 6.28 4.02 2.07
CA SER A 36 5.22 3.65 3.02
C SER A 36 5.08 2.13 3.19
N LEU A 37 5.05 1.38 2.08
CA LEU A 37 4.97 -0.09 2.10
C LEU A 37 6.27 -0.74 2.60
N ALA A 38 7.43 -0.18 2.28
CA ALA A 38 8.72 -0.68 2.76
C ALA A 38 8.86 -0.50 4.28
N ALA A 39 8.41 0.63 4.83
CA ALA A 39 8.38 0.87 6.27
C ALA A 39 7.50 -0.17 7.00
N ALA A 40 6.27 -0.40 6.54
CA ALA A 40 5.38 -1.39 7.13
C ALA A 40 5.98 -2.81 7.14
N ARG A 41 6.68 -3.19 6.06
CA ARG A 41 7.40 -4.47 5.99
C ARG A 41 8.56 -4.53 6.96
N ALA A 42 9.38 -3.48 7.03
CA ALA A 42 10.49 -3.41 7.96
C ALA A 42 10.03 -3.46 9.43
N ALA A 43 8.91 -2.82 9.78
CA ALA A 43 8.33 -2.91 11.11
C ALA A 43 7.80 -4.31 11.44
N ALA A 44 7.15 -4.98 10.47
CA ALA A 44 6.72 -6.36 10.65
C ALA A 44 7.92 -7.31 10.85
N ASP A 45 9.00 -7.09 10.08
CA ASP A 45 10.25 -7.85 10.19
C ASP A 45 10.95 -7.60 11.53
N GLU A 46 11.02 -6.34 12.02
CA GLU A 46 11.57 -6.00 13.34
C GLU A 46 10.81 -6.66 14.49
N LEU A 47 9.49 -6.76 14.37
CA LEU A 47 8.62 -7.39 15.37
C LEU A 47 8.50 -8.91 15.20
N GLU A 48 9.19 -9.50 14.21
CA GLU A 48 9.16 -10.92 13.86
C GLU A 48 7.73 -11.48 13.63
N VAL A 49 6.84 -10.65 13.07
CA VAL A 49 5.47 -11.03 12.76
C VAL A 49 5.22 -10.99 11.25
N PRO A 50 4.34 -11.86 10.71
CA PRO A 50 3.91 -11.72 9.33
C PRO A 50 3.27 -10.35 9.07
N LEU A 51 3.47 -9.78 7.87
CA LEU A 51 2.92 -8.47 7.50
C LEU A 51 1.39 -8.36 7.71
N TYR A 52 0.64 -9.43 7.44
CA TYR A 52 -0.81 -9.43 7.63
C TYR A 52 -1.20 -9.31 9.11
N ASN A 53 -0.40 -9.86 10.03
CA ASN A 53 -0.57 -9.68 11.48
C ASN A 53 -0.19 -8.26 11.90
N TYR A 54 0.89 -7.70 11.36
CA TYR A 54 1.28 -6.32 11.64
C TYR A 54 0.20 -5.32 11.23
N LEU A 55 -0.38 -5.48 10.03
CA LEU A 55 -1.41 -4.58 9.50
C LEU A 55 -2.80 -4.82 10.13
N GLY A 56 -3.18 -6.08 10.35
CA GLY A 56 -4.51 -6.47 10.81
C GLY A 56 -4.65 -6.65 12.32
N GLY A 57 -3.54 -6.57 13.06
CA GLY A 57 -3.47 -6.93 14.48
C GLY A 57 -3.78 -8.41 14.73
N PHE A 58 -4.07 -8.74 16.00
CA PHE A 58 -4.33 -10.11 16.43
C PHE A 58 -5.53 -10.76 15.70
N ASN A 59 -6.44 -9.95 15.16
CA ASN A 59 -7.66 -10.42 14.50
C ASN A 59 -7.56 -10.39 12.96
N GLY A 60 -6.38 -10.21 12.38
CA GLY A 60 -6.13 -10.26 10.93
C GLY A 60 -6.17 -11.69 10.39
N HIS A 61 -7.33 -12.35 10.40
CA HIS A 61 -7.46 -13.79 10.08
C HIS A 61 -8.47 -14.11 8.97
N LEU A 62 -9.19 -13.11 8.46
CA LEU A 62 -10.18 -13.32 7.41
C LEU A 62 -9.50 -13.42 6.03
N LEU A 63 -9.60 -14.58 5.39
CA LEU A 63 -9.21 -14.75 4.00
C LEU A 63 -10.31 -14.20 3.07
N PRO A 64 -9.99 -13.32 2.11
CA PRO A 64 -10.98 -12.80 1.19
C PRO A 64 -11.34 -13.83 0.11
N THR A 65 -12.61 -13.83 -0.33
CA THR A 65 -13.01 -14.57 -1.53
C THR A 65 -12.34 -13.95 -2.76
N PRO A 66 -11.63 -14.71 -3.59
CA PRO A 66 -10.94 -14.17 -4.76
C PRO A 66 -11.94 -13.72 -5.83
N MET A 67 -11.79 -12.49 -6.32
CA MET A 67 -12.45 -12.03 -7.54
C MET A 67 -11.60 -12.43 -8.74
N LEU A 68 -11.96 -13.54 -9.38
CA LEU A 68 -11.19 -14.10 -10.49
C LEU A 68 -11.57 -13.41 -11.80
N ASN A 69 -10.64 -12.65 -12.37
CA ASN A 69 -10.81 -12.07 -13.69
C ASN A 69 -10.61 -13.14 -14.78
N VAL A 70 -11.68 -13.52 -15.48
CA VAL A 70 -11.67 -14.62 -16.47
C VAL A 70 -11.82 -14.10 -17.91
N ILE A 71 -12.51 -12.97 -18.11
CA ILE A 71 -12.76 -12.40 -19.44
C ILE A 71 -12.39 -10.92 -19.41
N ASN A 72 -11.49 -10.52 -20.32
CA ASN A 72 -11.08 -9.13 -20.52
C ASN A 72 -11.80 -8.52 -21.74
N GLY A 73 -12.11 -7.22 -21.66
CA GLY A 73 -12.74 -6.43 -22.73
C GLY A 73 -12.28 -4.97 -22.70
N GLY A 74 -13.05 -4.09 -23.35
CA GLY A 74 -12.84 -2.63 -23.31
C GLY A 74 -11.86 -2.08 -24.34
N LYS A 75 -11.49 -0.80 -24.18
CA LYS A 75 -10.78 0.04 -25.17
C LYS A 75 -9.46 -0.54 -25.71
N HIS A 76 -8.82 -1.43 -24.96
CA HIS A 76 -7.55 -2.05 -25.33
C HIS A 76 -7.68 -3.51 -25.78
N ALA A 77 -8.91 -4.04 -25.86
CA ALA A 77 -9.18 -5.39 -26.34
C ALA A 77 -9.66 -5.35 -27.80
N ASN A 78 -9.16 -6.28 -28.62
CA ASN A 78 -9.60 -6.44 -30.03
C ASN A 78 -10.98 -7.12 -30.16
N ASN A 79 -11.71 -7.34 -29.06
CA ASN A 79 -13.04 -7.96 -29.04
C ASN A 79 -14.14 -6.88 -28.91
N LYS A 80 -15.34 -7.14 -29.43
CA LYS A 80 -16.49 -6.21 -29.38
C LYS A 80 -17.19 -6.19 -28.01
N VAL A 81 -16.41 -6.34 -26.95
CA VAL A 81 -16.95 -6.47 -25.59
C VAL A 81 -16.80 -5.11 -24.91
N ASP A 82 -17.86 -4.32 -24.98
CA ASP A 82 -18.01 -3.03 -24.29
C ASP A 82 -18.56 -3.27 -22.87
N PHE A 83 -17.71 -3.73 -21.95
CA PHE A 83 -18.01 -3.74 -20.51
C PHE A 83 -17.17 -2.68 -19.79
#